data_AF-A0A538CUG2-F1
#
_entry.id   AF-A0A538CUG2-F1
#
_cell.length_a   1.000
_cell.length_b   1.000
_cell.length_c   1.000
_cell.angle_alpha   90.00
_cell.angle_beta   90.00
_cell.angle_gamma   90.00
#
_symmetry.space_group_name_H-M   'P 1'
#
loop_
_entity.id
_entity.type
_entity.pdbx_description
1 polymer ?
#
loop_
_entity_poly.entity_id
_entity_poly.type
_entity_poly.pdbx_seq_one_letter_code
_entity_poly.pdbx_strand_id
1 'polypeptide(L)'
;MRRAGLPAKCGVMLSIDEARAAVLAEVRPLEDEEVAIGEALGRVLAQDIAAVADVPGFANSAMDGFAVRSGPAGRRLLIAGESRAGAPASASLADGEAIRISTGAMLPDGADAVLQIELVDEDVGSVVLNDDVAPGRNVRHPGEDMRAGTTVLRSGTVLGPAELGAAVNAGRAAVRVARRPRVAILATGDELVEPGAPLGPGQVHDSNATTLSALVARSGGHARALRVPDDRA
;
A
#
# COMPACT_ATOMS: atom_id res chain seq x y z
N MET A 1 2.33 -32.56 -26.62
CA MET A 1 3.34 -31.64 -27.19
C MET A 1 4.70 -32.00 -26.63
N ARG A 2 5.71 -32.13 -27.50
CA ARG A 2 7.02 -32.71 -27.19
C ARG A 2 7.78 -31.85 -26.18
N ARG A 3 8.25 -32.46 -25.09
CA ARG A 3 9.23 -31.85 -24.17
C ARG A 3 10.54 -31.69 -24.94
N ALA A 4 10.98 -30.46 -25.16
CA ALA A 4 12.36 -30.19 -25.54
C ALA A 4 13.21 -30.39 -24.27
N GLY A 5 13.65 -31.62 -24.01
CA GLY A 5 14.66 -31.87 -23.00
C GLY A 5 15.92 -31.12 -23.38
N LEU A 6 16.56 -30.45 -22.42
CA LEU A 6 17.90 -29.91 -22.62
C LEU A 6 18.79 -31.03 -23.17
N PRO A 7 19.47 -30.83 -24.31
CA PRO A 7 20.44 -31.81 -24.76
C PRO A 7 21.51 -31.92 -23.68
N ALA A 8 21.71 -33.13 -23.14
CA ALA A 8 22.87 -33.47 -22.33
C ALA A 8 24.13 -33.37 -23.20
N LYS A 9 24.60 -32.14 -23.44
CA LYS A 9 25.92 -31.87 -24.01
C LYS A 9 26.84 -31.55 -22.86
N CYS A 10 27.54 -32.59 -22.41
CA CYS A 10 28.77 -32.43 -21.65
C CYS A 10 29.71 -31.53 -22.47
N GLY A 11 30.02 -30.32 -21.97
CA GLY A 11 31.13 -29.50 -22.48
C GLY A 11 30.83 -28.09 -23.03
N VAL A 12 29.59 -27.58 -23.03
CA VAL A 12 29.35 -26.16 -23.37
C VAL A 12 29.11 -25.36 -22.10
N MET A 13 30.05 -24.47 -21.77
CA MET A 13 29.91 -23.51 -20.68
C MET A 13 28.83 -22.50 -21.07
N LEU A 14 27.72 -22.47 -20.32
CA LEU A 14 26.68 -21.47 -20.52
C LEU A 14 27.17 -20.10 -20.09
N SER A 15 26.75 -19.06 -20.80
CA SER A 15 26.79 -17.70 -20.26
C SER A 15 25.88 -17.57 -19.04
N ILE A 16 26.12 -16.53 -18.23
CA ILE A 16 25.29 -16.25 -17.05
C ILE A 16 23.82 -16.03 -17.45
N ASP A 17 23.57 -15.32 -18.55
CA ASP A 17 22.21 -15.01 -19.00
C ASP A 17 21.47 -16.26 -19.48
N GLU A 18 22.14 -17.16 -20.19
CA GLU A 18 21.56 -18.45 -20.60
C GLU A 18 21.23 -19.32 -19.39
N ALA A 19 22.15 -19.41 -18.42
CA ALA A 19 21.91 -20.16 -17.18
C ALA A 19 20.74 -19.56 -16.39
N ARG A 20 20.67 -18.23 -16.25
CA ARG A 20 19.57 -17.55 -15.57
C ARG A 20 18.24 -17.77 -16.27
N ALA A 21 18.20 -17.67 -17.59
CA ALA A 21 16.99 -17.91 -18.38
C ALA A 21 16.50 -19.35 -18.23
N ALA A 22 17.41 -20.33 -18.28
CA ALA A 22 17.07 -21.74 -18.09
C ALA A 22 16.48 -22.02 -16.69
N VAL A 23 17.05 -21.41 -15.63
CA VAL A 23 16.48 -21.53 -14.28
C VAL A 23 15.09 -20.90 -14.20
N LEU A 24 14.93 -19.66 -14.68
CA LEU A 24 13.64 -18.95 -14.61
C LEU A 24 12.53 -19.62 -15.42
N ALA A 25 12.86 -20.34 -16.50
CA ALA A 25 11.90 -21.10 -17.30
C ALA A 25 11.25 -22.27 -16.54
N GLU A 26 11.94 -22.81 -15.51
CA GLU A 26 11.45 -23.92 -14.69
C GLU A 26 10.75 -23.45 -13.40
N VAL A 27 10.89 -22.18 -13.03
CA VAL A 27 10.28 -21.62 -11.83
C VAL A 27 8.80 -21.33 -12.06
N ARG A 28 7.98 -21.69 -11.08
CA ARG A 28 6.55 -21.35 -11.04
C ARG A 28 6.26 -20.51 -9.79
N PRO A 29 5.38 -19.51 -9.87
CA PRO A 29 4.87 -18.83 -8.69
C PRO A 29 4.30 -19.83 -7.69
N LEU A 30 4.54 -19.59 -6.40
CA LEU A 30 3.92 -20.37 -5.34
C LEU A 30 2.43 -20.04 -5.23
N GLU A 31 1.68 -20.93 -4.58
CA GLU A 31 0.29 -20.67 -4.20
C GLU A 31 0.18 -19.38 -3.37
N ASP A 32 -0.99 -18.74 -3.44
CA ASP A 32 -1.31 -17.60 -2.61
C ASP A 32 -1.81 -18.02 -1.22
N GLU A 33 -1.72 -17.08 -0.29
CA GLU A 33 -2.32 -17.16 1.03
C GLU A 33 -2.88 -15.78 1.41
N GLU A 34 -3.93 -15.78 2.21
CA GLU A 34 -4.49 -14.54 2.75
C GLU A 34 -3.78 -14.19 4.06
N VAL A 35 -3.35 -12.95 4.18
CA VAL A 35 -2.71 -12.41 5.39
C VAL A 35 -3.37 -11.10 5.79
N ALA A 36 -3.38 -10.79 7.09
CA ALA A 36 -3.78 -9.48 7.57
C ALA A 36 -2.85 -8.40 6.97
N ILE A 37 -3.40 -7.23 6.65
CA ILE A 37 -2.63 -6.17 5.98
C ILE A 37 -1.41 -5.72 6.79
N GLY A 38 -1.49 -5.76 8.13
CA GLY A 38 -0.37 -5.46 9.03
C GLY A 38 0.79 -6.46 8.96
N GLU A 39 0.58 -7.66 8.41
CA GLU A 39 1.58 -8.71 8.24
C GLU A 39 2.09 -8.81 6.78
N ALA A 40 1.57 -7.95 5.89
CA ALA A 40 1.80 -8.02 4.46
C ALA A 40 3.06 -7.26 3.99
N LEU A 41 3.76 -6.56 4.89
CA LEU A 41 4.97 -5.80 4.54
C LEU A 41 6.05 -6.70 3.91
N GLY A 42 6.56 -6.28 2.75
CA GLY A 42 7.57 -7.00 1.98
C GLY A 42 7.04 -8.25 1.27
N ARG A 43 5.74 -8.55 1.34
CA ARG A 43 5.12 -9.66 0.61
C ARG A 43 4.81 -9.25 -0.83
N VAL A 44 4.70 -10.22 -1.72
CA VAL A 44 4.28 -9.99 -3.11
C VAL A 44 2.79 -10.24 -3.23
N LEU A 45 2.05 -9.25 -3.72
CA LEU A 45 0.62 -9.34 -3.94
C LEU A 45 0.30 -10.39 -5.01
N ALA A 46 -0.63 -11.29 -4.74
CA ALA A 46 -1.00 -12.37 -5.65
C ALA A 46 -2.20 -12.02 -6.55
N GLN A 47 -3.03 -11.06 -6.13
CA GLN A 47 -4.25 -10.67 -6.83
C GLN A 47 -4.38 -9.15 -6.85
N ASP A 48 -4.95 -8.61 -7.93
CA ASP A 48 -5.24 -7.18 -8.02
C ASP A 48 -6.14 -6.72 -6.86
N ILE A 49 -5.86 -5.53 -6.35
CA ILE A 49 -6.71 -4.87 -5.35
C ILE A 49 -7.46 -3.76 -6.06
N ALA A 50 -8.79 -3.89 -6.11
CA ALA A 50 -9.70 -2.82 -6.51
C ALA A 50 -10.25 -2.08 -5.28
N ALA A 51 -10.53 -0.79 -5.43
CA ALA A 51 -11.21 0.01 -4.42
C ALA A 51 -12.64 -0.52 -4.18
N VAL A 52 -13.01 -0.72 -2.92
CA VAL A 52 -14.36 -1.20 -2.54
C VAL A 52 -15.41 -0.11 -2.68
N ALA A 53 -15.03 1.13 -2.41
CA ALA A 53 -15.88 2.31 -2.46
C ALA A 53 -15.09 3.49 -3.03
N ASP A 54 -15.81 4.58 -3.31
CA ASP A 54 -15.21 5.86 -3.65
C ASP A 54 -14.41 6.41 -2.45
N VAL A 55 -13.28 7.05 -2.75
CA VAL A 55 -12.41 7.74 -1.78
C VAL A 55 -12.18 9.17 -2.29
N PRO A 56 -12.58 10.21 -1.53
CA PRO A 56 -13.49 10.12 -0.39
C PRO A 56 -14.86 9.54 -0.81
N GLY A 57 -15.63 9.00 0.14
CA GLY A 57 -16.95 8.39 -0.14
C GLY A 57 -18.11 9.39 -0.21
N PHE A 58 -17.85 10.65 0.10
CA PHE A 58 -18.81 11.76 0.15
C PHE A 58 -18.08 13.06 -0.17
N ALA A 59 -18.84 14.10 -0.56
CA ALA A 59 -18.28 15.42 -0.75
C ALA A 59 -17.79 15.98 0.59
N ASN A 60 -16.55 16.43 0.66
CA ASN A 60 -15.97 16.93 1.90
C ASN A 60 -15.14 18.21 1.70
N SER A 61 -14.84 18.89 2.80
CA SER A 61 -14.05 20.10 2.74
C SER A 61 -12.56 19.80 2.54
N ALA A 62 -11.93 20.52 1.60
CA ALA A 62 -10.48 20.51 1.42
C ALA A 62 -9.74 21.39 2.45
N MET A 63 -10.45 22.30 3.13
CA MET A 63 -9.87 23.34 3.99
C MET A 63 -10.72 23.56 5.25
N ASP A 64 -10.17 24.23 6.26
CA ASP A 64 -10.96 24.76 7.37
C ASP A 64 -11.65 26.07 6.94
N GLY A 65 -12.90 26.28 7.35
CA GLY A 65 -13.63 27.50 7.04
C GLY A 65 -15.15 27.38 7.14
N PHE A 66 -15.84 27.80 6.09
CA PHE A 66 -17.31 27.92 6.07
C PHE A 66 -17.89 27.29 4.81
N ALA A 67 -18.74 26.29 5.00
CA ALA A 67 -19.59 25.75 3.95
C ALA A 67 -20.70 26.74 3.65
N VAL A 68 -20.81 27.13 2.37
CA VAL A 68 -21.70 28.18 1.89
C VAL A 68 -22.39 27.74 0.60
N ARG A 69 -23.46 28.47 0.24
CA ARG A 69 -23.93 28.53 -1.15
C ARG A 69 -23.06 29.53 -1.91
N SER A 70 -22.60 29.13 -3.08
CA SER A 70 -21.88 29.95 -4.04
C SER A 70 -22.63 31.25 -4.34
N GLY A 71 -21.89 32.31 -4.65
CA GLY A 71 -22.47 33.62 -4.82
C GLY A 71 -21.45 34.75 -4.81
N PRO A 72 -21.93 35.99 -5.01
CA PRO A 72 -21.06 37.16 -5.12
C PRO A 72 -20.47 37.57 -3.76
N ALA A 73 -19.36 38.30 -3.83
CA ALA A 73 -18.75 39.01 -2.71
C ALA A 73 -19.75 39.96 -2.01
N GLY A 74 -19.47 40.27 -0.74
CA GLY A 74 -20.25 41.17 0.10
C GLY A 74 -21.51 40.57 0.73
N ARG A 75 -21.85 39.31 0.41
CA ARG A 75 -22.95 38.61 1.09
C ARG A 75 -22.58 38.34 2.55
N ARG A 76 -23.43 38.77 3.48
CA ARG A 76 -23.36 38.41 4.89
C ARG A 76 -24.19 37.16 5.15
N LEU A 77 -23.58 36.17 5.80
CA LEU A 77 -24.17 34.86 6.06
C LEU A 77 -24.18 34.59 7.57
N LEU A 78 -25.29 34.11 8.12
CA LEU A 78 -25.40 33.73 9.53
C LEU A 78 -24.76 32.36 9.77
N ILE A 79 -23.94 32.23 10.81
CA ILE A 79 -23.35 30.95 11.18
C ILE A 79 -24.42 30.11 11.88
N ALA A 80 -24.97 29.13 11.17
CA ALA A 80 -26.12 28.33 11.63
C ALA A 80 -25.72 27.00 12.30
N GLY A 81 -24.44 26.63 12.27
CA GLY A 81 -23.96 25.40 12.89
C GLY A 81 -22.52 25.06 12.55
N GLU A 82 -22.16 23.81 12.80
CA GLU A 82 -20.82 23.29 12.59
C GLU A 82 -20.85 21.85 12.04
N SER A 83 -19.97 21.54 11.09
CA SER A 83 -19.68 20.21 10.56
C SER A 83 -18.22 19.86 10.81
N ARG A 84 -17.96 18.78 11.54
CA ARG A 84 -16.60 18.31 11.85
C ARG A 84 -16.33 16.94 11.22
N ALA A 85 -15.05 16.62 11.03
CA ALA A 85 -14.66 15.28 10.59
C ALA A 85 -15.21 14.20 11.56
N GLY A 86 -15.99 13.26 11.02
CA GLY A 86 -16.67 12.23 11.81
C GLY A 86 -17.93 12.68 12.57
N ALA A 87 -18.26 13.97 12.58
CA ALA A 87 -19.45 14.53 13.20
C ALA A 87 -20.09 15.57 12.26
N PRO A 88 -20.81 15.10 11.22
CA PRO A 88 -21.40 15.98 10.22
C PRO A 88 -22.50 16.86 10.82
N ALA A 89 -22.70 18.03 10.23
CA ALA A 89 -23.82 18.91 10.60
C ALA A 89 -25.16 18.17 10.44
N SER A 90 -26.05 18.32 11.42
CA SER A 90 -27.39 17.75 11.39
C SER A 90 -28.40 18.58 10.60
N ALA A 91 -28.12 19.87 10.39
CA ALA A 91 -28.96 20.80 9.67
C ALA A 91 -28.45 21.00 8.23
N SER A 92 -29.39 21.10 7.29
CA SER A 92 -29.11 21.58 5.93
C SER A 92 -28.89 23.09 5.94
N LEU A 93 -28.07 23.57 5.01
CA LEU A 93 -27.75 24.98 4.84
C LEU A 93 -28.89 25.73 4.13
N ALA A 94 -29.52 26.69 4.80
CA ALA A 94 -30.49 27.59 4.15
C ALA A 94 -29.80 28.71 3.35
N ASP A 95 -30.57 29.45 2.54
CA ASP A 95 -30.02 30.64 1.89
C ASP A 95 -29.77 31.76 2.92
N GLY A 96 -28.64 32.45 2.79
CA GLY A 96 -28.20 33.45 3.78
C GLY A 96 -27.51 32.86 5.02
N GLU A 97 -27.24 31.55 5.04
CA GLU A 97 -26.52 30.88 6.12
C GLU A 97 -25.14 30.38 5.69
N ALA A 98 -24.30 30.13 6.68
CA ALA A 98 -23.03 29.45 6.59
C ALA A 98 -22.94 28.38 7.70
N ILE A 99 -22.28 27.26 7.42
CA ILE A 99 -21.94 26.26 8.45
C ILE A 99 -20.43 26.24 8.60
N ARG A 100 -19.93 26.42 9.82
CA ARG A 100 -18.49 26.27 10.07
C ARG A 100 -18.10 24.83 9.76
N ILE A 101 -17.02 24.63 9.01
CA ILE A 101 -16.62 23.32 8.54
C ILE A 101 -15.11 23.11 8.70
N SER A 102 -14.72 21.94 9.21
CA SER A 102 -13.30 21.55 9.26
C SER A 102 -12.90 20.75 8.02
N THR A 103 -11.60 20.70 7.76
CA THR A 103 -10.98 19.86 6.73
C THR A 103 -11.43 18.40 6.90
N GLY A 104 -11.83 17.76 5.80
CA GLY A 104 -12.34 16.39 5.75
C GLY A 104 -13.76 16.20 6.28
N ALA A 105 -14.40 17.23 6.85
CA ALA A 105 -15.80 17.14 7.26
C ALA A 105 -16.73 17.06 6.05
N MET A 106 -17.83 16.32 6.19
CA MET A 106 -18.84 16.19 5.15
C MET A 106 -19.47 17.54 4.84
N LEU A 107 -19.59 17.84 3.54
CA LEU A 107 -20.27 19.04 3.07
C LEU A 107 -21.77 18.96 3.43
N PRO A 108 -22.33 19.93 4.17
CA PRO A 108 -23.75 19.92 4.53
C PRO A 108 -24.65 20.03 3.31
N ASP A 109 -25.82 19.41 3.37
CA ASP A 109 -26.84 19.52 2.32
C ASP A 109 -27.19 20.99 2.05
N GLY A 110 -27.19 21.37 0.78
CA GLY A 110 -27.47 22.75 0.35
C GLY A 110 -26.25 23.65 0.24
N ALA A 111 -25.08 23.26 0.78
CA ALA A 111 -23.81 23.90 0.46
C ALA A 111 -23.25 23.35 -0.87
N ASP A 112 -22.55 24.20 -1.62
CA ASP A 112 -21.87 23.80 -2.86
C ASP A 112 -20.42 24.28 -2.92
N ALA A 113 -19.94 25.03 -1.92
CA ALA A 113 -18.59 25.53 -1.83
C ALA A 113 -18.13 25.68 -0.37
N VAL A 114 -16.81 25.72 -0.17
CA VAL A 114 -16.19 26.06 1.11
C VAL A 114 -15.28 27.28 0.93
N LEU A 115 -15.52 28.31 1.74
CA LEU A 115 -14.63 29.46 1.85
C LEU A 115 -13.66 29.24 3.02
N GLN A 116 -12.37 29.50 2.78
CA GLN A 116 -11.31 29.32 3.77
C GLN A 116 -11.46 30.34 4.91
N ILE A 117 -11.13 29.95 6.14
CA ILE A 117 -11.26 30.82 7.32
C ILE A 117 -10.42 32.11 7.19
N GLU A 118 -9.31 32.06 6.45
CA GLU A 118 -8.42 33.19 6.18
C GLU A 118 -9.01 34.22 5.22
N LEU A 119 -10.08 33.87 4.50
CA LEU A 119 -10.72 34.70 3.48
C LEU A 119 -12.08 35.23 3.91
N VAL A 120 -12.39 35.17 5.20
CA VAL A 120 -13.63 35.73 5.76
C VAL A 120 -13.34 36.73 6.86
N ASP A 121 -14.11 37.81 6.86
CA ASP A 121 -14.27 38.63 8.05
C ASP A 121 -15.39 38.02 8.90
N GLU A 122 -14.98 37.28 9.93
CA GLU A 122 -15.91 36.75 10.94
C GLU A 122 -16.31 37.85 11.92
N ASP A 123 -17.61 38.07 12.04
CA ASP A 123 -18.24 38.92 13.06
C ASP A 123 -19.11 38.03 13.96
N VAL A 124 -19.58 38.52 15.11
CA VAL A 124 -20.29 37.72 16.11
C VAL A 124 -21.52 37.03 15.49
N GLY A 125 -21.39 35.73 15.20
CA GLY A 125 -22.45 34.90 14.62
C GLY A 125 -22.63 35.00 13.10
N SER A 126 -21.71 35.63 12.35
CA SER A 126 -21.84 35.75 10.89
C SER A 126 -20.49 35.89 10.18
N VAL A 127 -20.46 35.55 8.90
CA VAL A 127 -19.31 35.77 8.01
C VAL A 127 -19.71 36.59 6.80
N VAL A 128 -18.77 37.38 6.27
CA VAL A 128 -18.94 38.08 4.99
C VAL A 128 -18.08 37.40 3.93
N LEU A 129 -18.65 37.19 2.74
CA LEU A 129 -17.89 36.70 1.59
C LEU A 129 -16.99 37.84 1.08
N ASN A 130 -15.68 37.73 1.26
CA ASN A 130 -14.75 38.78 0.83
C ASN A 130 -14.56 38.79 -0.70
N ASP A 131 -14.72 37.63 -1.34
CA ASP A 131 -14.63 37.44 -2.79
C ASP A 131 -15.85 36.67 -3.32
N ASP A 132 -16.04 36.69 -4.65
CA ASP A 132 -16.97 35.79 -5.31
C ASP A 132 -16.59 34.32 -5.04
N VAL A 133 -17.59 33.51 -4.71
CA VAL A 133 -17.42 32.08 -4.44
C VAL A 133 -18.04 31.28 -5.57
N ALA A 134 -17.19 30.60 -6.33
CA ALA A 134 -17.63 29.67 -7.38
C ALA A 134 -18.12 28.34 -6.79
N PRO A 135 -19.11 27.67 -7.42
CA PRO A 135 -19.48 26.30 -7.07
C PRO A 135 -18.27 25.35 -7.10
N GLY A 136 -18.20 24.42 -6.14
CA GLY A 136 -17.14 23.43 -6.00
C GLY A 136 -15.84 23.94 -5.38
N ARG A 137 -15.72 25.24 -5.08
CA ARG A 137 -14.50 25.80 -4.48
C ARG A 137 -14.18 25.09 -3.16
N ASN A 138 -12.95 24.57 -3.05
CA ASN A 138 -12.45 23.81 -1.89
C ASN A 138 -13.32 22.61 -1.47
N VAL A 139 -14.12 22.06 -2.39
CA VAL A 139 -14.88 20.82 -2.16
C VAL A 139 -14.15 19.69 -2.86
N ARG A 140 -13.87 18.60 -2.13
CA ARG A 140 -13.40 17.36 -2.74
C ARG A 140 -14.61 16.48 -3.03
N HIS A 141 -14.67 15.92 -4.22
CA HIS A 141 -15.81 15.14 -4.67
C HIS A 141 -15.65 13.64 -4.36
N PRO A 142 -16.76 12.89 -4.25
CA PRO A 142 -16.68 11.45 -4.12
C PRO A 142 -15.83 10.83 -5.23
N GLY A 143 -14.90 9.96 -4.84
CA GLY A 143 -14.06 9.21 -5.77
C GLY A 143 -13.00 10.03 -6.49
N GLU A 144 -12.68 11.22 -6.00
CA GLU A 144 -11.61 12.07 -6.53
C GLU A 144 -10.23 11.42 -6.38
N ASP A 145 -9.98 10.69 -5.29
CA ASP A 145 -8.72 9.95 -5.09
C ASP A 145 -8.80 8.56 -5.74
N MET A 146 -9.89 7.82 -5.47
CA MET A 146 -10.11 6.47 -5.99
C MET A 146 -11.59 6.25 -6.24
N ARG A 147 -11.94 5.73 -7.42
CA ARG A 147 -13.31 5.31 -7.72
C ARG A 147 -13.51 3.84 -7.40
N ALA A 148 -14.67 3.49 -6.87
CA ALA A 148 -15.07 2.11 -6.62
C ALA A 148 -14.84 1.24 -7.87
N GLY A 149 -14.29 0.05 -7.67
CA GLY A 149 -13.95 -0.90 -8.74
C GLY A 149 -12.66 -0.61 -9.50
N THR A 150 -12.02 0.55 -9.31
CA THR A 150 -10.74 0.85 -9.96
C THR A 150 -9.62 0.03 -9.32
N THR A 151 -8.80 -0.64 -10.14
CA THR A 151 -7.60 -1.35 -9.68
C THR A 151 -6.58 -0.34 -9.14
N VAL A 152 -6.29 -0.43 -7.84
CA VAL A 152 -5.34 0.41 -7.11
C VAL A 152 -3.95 -0.22 -7.11
N LEU A 153 -3.86 -1.54 -6.91
CA LEU A 153 -2.62 -2.31 -6.95
C LEU A 153 -2.80 -3.54 -7.84
N ARG A 154 -1.75 -3.90 -8.58
CA ARG A 154 -1.75 -5.09 -9.45
C ARG A 154 -1.04 -6.27 -8.79
N SER A 155 -1.47 -7.47 -9.13
CA SER A 155 -0.74 -8.70 -8.83
C SER A 155 0.73 -8.58 -9.27
N GLY A 156 1.63 -9.10 -8.45
CA GLY A 156 3.09 -8.99 -8.61
C GLY A 156 3.73 -7.78 -7.93
N THR A 157 2.95 -6.81 -7.42
CA THR A 157 3.49 -5.68 -6.64
C THR A 157 4.08 -6.17 -5.31
N VAL A 158 5.30 -5.73 -5.00
CA VAL A 158 5.90 -5.90 -3.66
C VAL A 158 5.29 -4.85 -2.73
N LEU A 159 4.68 -5.28 -1.63
CA LEU A 159 3.97 -4.40 -0.71
C LEU A 159 4.95 -3.67 0.22
N GLY A 160 5.21 -2.39 -0.06
CA GLY A 160 5.87 -1.46 0.84
C GLY A 160 4.87 -0.63 1.64
N PRO A 161 5.34 0.34 2.46
CA PRO A 161 4.46 1.16 3.30
C PRO A 161 3.38 1.92 2.50
N ALA A 162 3.72 2.45 1.32
CA ALA A 162 2.79 3.19 0.48
C ALA A 162 1.70 2.28 -0.10
N GLU A 163 2.08 1.09 -0.57
CA GLU A 163 1.14 0.10 -1.08
C GLU A 163 0.19 -0.40 0.01
N LEU A 164 0.70 -0.61 1.23
CA LEU A 164 -0.15 -0.96 2.36
C LEU A 164 -1.17 0.15 2.66
N GLY A 165 -0.75 1.42 2.68
CA GLY A 165 -1.66 2.56 2.83
C GLY A 165 -2.72 2.63 1.73
N ALA A 166 -2.31 2.40 0.47
CA ALA A 166 -3.22 2.36 -0.67
C ALA A 166 -4.24 1.22 -0.57
N ALA A 167 -3.81 0.02 -0.14
CA ALA A 167 -4.70 -1.11 0.08
C ALA A 167 -5.69 -0.88 1.24
N VAL A 168 -5.27 -0.23 2.33
CA VAL A 168 -6.17 0.19 3.42
C VAL A 168 -7.19 1.20 2.91
N ASN A 169 -6.74 2.25 2.19
CA ASN A 169 -7.65 3.25 1.60
C ASN A 169 -8.62 2.63 0.58
N ALA A 170 -8.19 1.59 -0.14
CA ALA A 170 -9.06 0.80 -1.02
C ALA A 170 -10.08 -0.07 -0.26
N GLY A 171 -10.06 -0.07 1.08
CA GLY A 171 -11.01 -0.78 1.94
C GLY A 171 -10.60 -2.21 2.28
N ARG A 172 -9.30 -2.55 2.27
CA ARG A 172 -8.82 -3.91 2.58
C ARG A 172 -8.26 -4.02 4.00
N ALA A 173 -8.75 -5.00 4.75
CA ALA A 173 -8.18 -5.42 6.03
C ALA A 173 -7.19 -6.59 5.89
N ALA A 174 -7.33 -7.37 4.81
CA ALA A 174 -6.48 -8.51 4.46
C ALA A 174 -6.24 -8.53 2.95
N VAL A 175 -5.14 -9.15 2.53
CA VAL A 175 -4.72 -9.24 1.14
C VAL A 175 -4.19 -10.63 0.83
N ARG A 176 -4.39 -11.08 -0.42
CA ARG A 176 -3.81 -12.33 -0.91
C ARG A 176 -2.41 -12.09 -1.45
N VAL A 177 -1.43 -12.77 -0.87
CA VAL A 177 -0.01 -12.64 -1.19
C VAL A 177 0.56 -14.00 -1.56
N ALA A 178 1.64 -14.02 -2.34
CA ALA A 178 2.36 -15.26 -2.60
C ALA A 178 2.93 -15.82 -1.29
N ARG A 179 2.83 -17.14 -1.11
CA ARG A 179 3.49 -17.83 0.02
C ARG A 179 4.99 -17.57 -0.01
N ARG A 180 5.58 -17.47 1.18
CA ARG A 180 7.04 -17.29 1.30
C ARG A 180 7.78 -18.55 0.82
N PRO A 181 8.76 -18.43 -0.09
CA PRO A 181 9.58 -19.58 -0.50
C PRO A 181 10.29 -20.21 0.70
N ARG A 182 10.23 -21.53 0.82
CA ARG A 182 10.97 -22.29 1.83
C ARG A 182 12.18 -22.92 1.15
N VAL A 183 13.37 -22.56 1.61
CA VAL A 183 14.64 -22.96 0.99
C VAL A 183 15.45 -23.78 1.98
N ALA A 184 15.71 -25.04 1.66
CA ALA A 184 16.69 -25.83 2.37
C ALA A 184 18.09 -25.53 1.82
N ILE A 185 19.04 -25.24 2.70
CA ILE A 185 20.44 -25.01 2.35
C ILE A 185 21.23 -26.18 2.93
N LEU A 186 21.86 -26.94 2.06
CA LEU A 186 22.68 -28.09 2.44
C LEU A 186 24.14 -27.67 2.31
N ALA A 187 24.86 -27.68 3.43
CA ALA A 187 26.30 -27.52 3.46
C ALA A 187 26.94 -28.90 3.59
N THR A 188 27.82 -29.23 2.66
CA THR A 188 28.55 -30.50 2.58
C THR A 188 30.03 -30.23 2.73
N GLY A 189 30.72 -31.05 3.51
CA GLY A 189 32.16 -30.91 3.75
C GLY A 189 32.54 -31.30 5.17
N ASP A 190 33.43 -32.28 5.29
CA ASP A 190 33.91 -32.76 6.59
C ASP A 190 34.75 -31.72 7.33
N GLU A 191 35.31 -30.76 6.60
CA GLU A 191 36.04 -29.61 7.12
C GLU A 191 35.15 -28.57 7.80
N LEU A 192 33.86 -28.52 7.44
CA LEU A 192 32.96 -27.47 7.89
C LEU A 192 32.55 -27.68 9.35
N VAL A 193 32.61 -26.64 10.17
CA VAL A 193 32.03 -26.63 11.52
C VAL A 193 31.11 -25.43 11.74
N GLU A 194 30.26 -25.52 12.75
CA GLU A 194 29.31 -24.46 13.11
C GLU A 194 30.03 -23.13 13.45
N PRO A 195 29.42 -21.97 13.13
CA PRO A 195 29.95 -20.68 13.53
C PRO A 195 30.18 -20.59 15.05
N GLY A 196 31.38 -20.19 15.45
CA GLY A 196 31.75 -20.01 16.86
C GLY A 196 32.22 -21.27 17.59
N ALA A 197 32.16 -22.44 16.95
CA ALA A 197 32.81 -23.64 17.49
C ALA A 197 34.35 -23.49 17.47
N PRO A 198 35.11 -24.18 18.33
CA PRO A 198 36.57 -24.24 18.18
C PRO A 198 36.97 -24.93 16.87
N LEU A 199 37.99 -24.40 16.18
CA LEU A 199 38.54 -25.02 14.98
C LEU A 199 39.63 -26.04 15.31
N GLY A 200 39.48 -27.25 14.77
CA GLY A 200 40.55 -28.24 14.69
C GLY A 200 41.41 -28.09 13.44
N PRO A 201 42.49 -28.88 13.30
CA PRO A 201 43.33 -28.89 12.11
C PRO A 201 42.53 -29.19 10.85
N GLY A 202 42.65 -28.33 9.83
CA GLY A 202 41.96 -28.48 8.55
C GLY A 202 40.48 -28.09 8.55
N GLN A 203 39.92 -27.64 9.69
CA GLN A 203 38.52 -27.21 9.76
C GLN A 203 38.35 -25.72 9.47
N VAL A 204 37.19 -25.36 8.95
CA VAL A 204 36.77 -23.98 8.70
C VAL A 204 35.31 -23.78 9.12
N HIS A 205 34.92 -22.54 9.43
CA HIS A 205 33.52 -22.23 9.70
C HIS A 205 32.69 -22.18 8.42
N ASP A 206 31.47 -22.70 8.49
CA ASP A 206 30.50 -22.55 7.41
C ASP A 206 29.95 -21.11 7.35
N SER A 207 30.56 -20.29 6.51
CA SER A 207 30.09 -18.94 6.21
C SER A 207 29.00 -18.91 5.12
N ASN A 208 28.92 -19.95 4.29
CA ASN A 208 28.03 -19.99 3.14
C ASN A 208 26.59 -20.23 3.57
N ALA A 209 26.33 -21.18 4.47
CA ALA A 209 24.98 -21.41 4.97
C ALA A 209 24.40 -20.15 5.63
N THR A 210 25.22 -19.43 6.39
CA THR A 210 24.84 -18.15 7.01
C THR A 210 24.53 -17.09 5.94
N THR A 211 25.43 -16.90 4.96
CA THR A 211 25.27 -15.91 3.90
C THR A 211 24.04 -16.18 3.03
N LEU A 212 23.87 -17.43 2.60
CA LEU A 212 22.74 -17.85 1.78
C LEU A 212 21.41 -17.74 2.55
N SER A 213 21.39 -18.09 3.84
CA SER A 213 20.19 -17.93 4.68
C SER A 213 19.77 -16.47 4.77
N ALA A 214 20.72 -15.55 4.95
CA ALA A 214 20.45 -14.12 4.95
C ALA A 214 19.95 -13.61 3.60
N LEU A 215 20.51 -14.09 2.48
CA LEU A 215 20.05 -13.74 1.13
C LEU A 215 18.61 -14.22 0.86
N VAL A 216 18.26 -15.42 1.30
CA VAL A 216 16.89 -15.95 1.21
C VAL A 216 15.93 -15.10 2.03
N ALA A 217 16.27 -14.79 3.28
CA ALA A 217 15.45 -13.94 4.15
C ALA A 217 15.24 -12.54 3.56
N ARG A 218 16.32 -11.92 3.04
CA ARG A 218 16.26 -10.62 2.36
C ARG A 218 15.39 -10.65 1.10
N SER A 219 15.27 -11.81 0.46
CA SER A 219 14.41 -12.04 -0.71
C SER A 219 12.97 -12.45 -0.33
N GLY A 220 12.61 -12.41 0.96
CA GLY A 220 11.27 -12.72 1.46
C GLY A 220 10.98 -14.20 1.71
N GLY A 221 11.98 -15.06 1.63
CA GLY A 221 11.87 -16.49 1.90
C GLY A 221 12.21 -16.89 3.34
N HIS A 222 12.02 -18.17 3.64
CA HIS A 222 12.45 -18.82 4.88
C HIS A 222 13.52 -19.85 4.57
N ALA A 223 14.73 -19.64 5.09
CA ALA A 223 15.83 -20.58 4.98
C ALA A 223 15.84 -21.59 6.12
N ARG A 224 16.27 -22.81 5.82
CA ARG A 224 16.68 -23.82 6.80
C ARG A 224 18.02 -24.40 6.37
N ALA A 225 19.08 -24.04 7.09
CA ALA A 225 20.40 -24.62 6.89
C ALA A 225 20.50 -26.00 7.57
N LEU A 226 21.17 -26.94 6.91
CA LEU A 226 21.48 -28.26 7.41
C LEU A 226 22.91 -28.62 6.97
N ARG A 227 23.70 -29.11 7.91
CA ARG A 227 24.99 -29.73 7.60
C ARG A 227 24.78 -31.20 7.28
N VAL A 228 25.41 -31.67 6.21
CA VAL A 228 25.39 -33.06 5.78
C VAL A 228 26.85 -33.54 5.65
N PRO A 229 27.23 -34.67 6.27
CA PRO A 229 28.55 -35.28 6.06
C PRO A 229 28.80 -35.58 4.58
N ASP A 230 30.07 -35.61 4.16
CA ASP A 230 30.43 -35.94 2.77
C ASP A 230 30.44 -37.47 2.52
N ASP A 231 29.33 -38.11 2.90
CA ASP A 231 29.11 -39.54 2.79
C ASP A 231 28.11 -39.85 1.67
N ARG A 232 28.35 -40.95 0.94
CA ARG A 232 27.32 -41.49 0.03
C ARG A 232 26.21 -42.12 0.87
N ALA A 233 24.98 -41.66 0.63
CA ALA A 233 23.76 -42.26 1.18
C ALA A 233 23.59 -43.73 0.78
#